data_AF-A0A3L7X3P9-F1
#
_entry.id   AF-A0A3L7X3P9-F1
#
_cell.length_a   1.000
_cell.length_b   1.000
_cell.length_c   1.000
_cell.angle_alpha   90.00
_cell.angle_beta   90.00
_cell.angle_gamma   90.00
#
_symmetry.space_group_name_H-M   'P 1'
#
loop_
_entity.id
_entity.type
_entity.pdbx_description
1 polymer ?
#
loop_
_entity_poly.entity_id
_entity_poly.type
_entity_poly.pdbx_seq_one_letter_code
_entity_poly.pdbx_strand_id
1 'polypeptide(L)'
;MATTFSVSSNSPRIALALVRLLFLYAALCYVLLEIGFASRDLIEATPFLPQPSATFAKNGYPAQMAGMNVALEQYTNGGQRRAALEKLAAAGFGWVRQRADWRLLQPSPGRYAWAQMDDILADVTAAGLEVVIVLDGSPVWARAPLDRAPTDNPFAPPAHNADFARFASAFALRYGESVRFYQIWDEPNIAPHWGNRLIEPVAYGRMLAEVVPAIRAADADAVILLAALAPTADRGHTAIDEGWYLRRLYAAGAAPYFDAVAAQPFGFGLAADDPRSRVELLNFQRIGLLRRVMVAAGDGDKPLWAVRYGWNRLPNGVWQTVTPDAQARYVAQANALARGWPWLAGLGWASDRPAAPTGDPLWGFALYTPDGAPLPLWDTFALVNRSPTELAARRSLPLWGRLFLWALALLGIVWRGWQAAKAARAEGWPARFTRLPLWTKSAAWVLLALVYYFATWPPLIGLCWLIAALFLTAEPLLGLVAVGLLLPFHYQHKELQLVGALLA
;
A
#
# COMPACT_ATOMS: atom_id res chain seq x y z
N MET A 1 44.74 -67.35 -10.72
CA MET A 1 44.90 -65.90 -10.84
C MET A 1 44.36 -65.47 -12.20
N ALA A 2 43.25 -64.74 -12.23
CA ALA A 2 42.83 -63.78 -13.27
C ALA A 2 41.31 -63.53 -13.14
N THR A 3 40.90 -62.79 -12.10
CA THR A 3 39.58 -62.13 -12.06
C THR A 3 39.63 -60.93 -12.99
N THR A 4 39.05 -61.08 -14.17
CA THR A 4 38.84 -60.00 -15.13
C THR A 4 37.82 -59.01 -14.55
N PHE A 5 38.30 -57.87 -14.06
CA PHE A 5 37.46 -56.69 -13.81
C PHE A 5 36.94 -56.17 -15.15
N SER A 6 35.74 -56.60 -15.53
CA SER A 6 34.95 -55.95 -16.57
C SER A 6 34.58 -54.54 -16.09
N VAL A 7 35.39 -53.54 -16.46
CA VAL A 7 34.99 -52.13 -16.38
C VAL A 7 33.82 -51.93 -17.33
N SER A 8 32.63 -51.71 -16.76
CA SER A 8 31.38 -51.65 -17.53
C SER A 8 31.45 -50.52 -18.58
N SER A 9 31.15 -50.83 -19.83
CA SER A 9 31.14 -49.90 -20.98
C SER A 9 30.06 -48.80 -20.93
N ASN A 10 29.39 -48.59 -19.78
CA ASN A 10 28.26 -47.67 -19.61
C ASN A 10 28.57 -46.40 -18.80
N SER A 11 29.77 -46.25 -18.24
CA SER A 11 30.15 -45.10 -17.41
C SER A 11 29.92 -43.72 -18.05
N PRO A 12 30.29 -43.46 -19.33
CA PRO A 12 30.07 -42.14 -19.95
C PRO A 12 28.59 -41.84 -20.22
N ARG A 13 27.77 -42.87 -20.50
CA ARG A 13 26.32 -42.71 -20.73
C ARG A 13 25.59 -42.33 -19.45
N ILE A 14 25.98 -42.93 -18.33
CA ILE A 14 25.43 -42.62 -16.99
C ILE A 14 25.86 -41.21 -16.56
N ALA A 15 27.14 -40.86 -16.72
CA ALA A 15 27.64 -39.52 -16.42
C ALA A 15 26.88 -38.45 -17.21
N LEU A 16 26.69 -38.65 -18.52
CA LEU A 16 25.92 -37.72 -19.36
C LEU A 16 24.45 -37.64 -18.94
N ALA A 17 23.83 -38.74 -18.52
CA ALA A 17 22.46 -38.75 -18.02
C ALA A 17 22.33 -37.96 -16.70
N LEU A 18 23.30 -38.07 -15.78
CA LEU A 18 23.34 -37.30 -14.54
C LEU A 18 23.56 -35.80 -14.80
N VAL A 19 24.47 -35.44 -15.71
CA VAL A 19 24.66 -34.04 -16.14
C VAL A 19 23.38 -33.48 -16.76
N ARG A 20 22.66 -34.27 -17.57
CA ARG A 20 21.34 -33.88 -18.11
C ARG A 20 20.32 -33.66 -17.01
N LEU A 21 20.24 -34.53 -16.00
CA LEU A 21 19.33 -34.35 -14.86
C LEU A 21 19.65 -33.07 -14.08
N LEU A 22 20.93 -32.78 -13.83
CA LEU A 22 21.36 -31.53 -13.18
C LEU A 22 20.96 -30.30 -14.00
N PHE A 23 21.16 -30.34 -15.32
CA PHE A 23 20.76 -29.25 -16.20
C PHE A 23 19.23 -29.06 -16.23
N LEU A 24 18.46 -30.15 -16.32
CA LEU A 24 17.00 -30.10 -16.29
C LEU A 24 16.47 -29.59 -14.95
N TYR A 25 17.14 -29.94 -13.85
CA TYR A 25 16.83 -29.40 -12.54
C TYR A 25 17.11 -27.90 -12.46
N ALA A 26 18.25 -27.42 -12.97
CA ALA A 26 18.53 -25.99 -13.07
C ALA A 26 17.50 -25.26 -13.95
N ALA A 27 17.08 -25.85 -15.07
CA ALA A 27 16.03 -25.31 -15.93
C ALA A 27 14.67 -25.26 -15.20
N LEU A 28 14.33 -26.26 -14.40
CA LEU A 28 13.12 -26.26 -13.55
C LEU A 28 13.17 -25.11 -12.55
N CYS A 29 14.30 -24.93 -11.85
CA CYS A 29 14.50 -23.83 -10.91
C CYS A 29 14.31 -22.47 -11.59
N TYR A 30 14.85 -22.30 -12.80
CA TYR A 30 14.70 -21.08 -13.58
C TYR A 30 13.23 -20.83 -13.96
N VAL A 31 12.52 -21.84 -14.48
CA VAL A 31 11.09 -21.71 -14.83
C VAL A 31 10.23 -21.38 -13.60
N LEU A 32 10.49 -22.02 -12.46
CA LEU A 32 9.77 -21.71 -11.22
C LEU A 32 10.05 -20.29 -10.72
N LEU A 33 11.29 -19.81 -10.88
CA LEU A 33 11.66 -18.43 -10.55
C LEU A 33 10.93 -17.42 -11.46
N GLU A 34 10.88 -17.68 -12.77
CA GLU A 34 10.14 -16.85 -13.74
C GLU A 34 8.63 -16.84 -13.45
N ILE A 35 8.03 -17.99 -13.12
CA ILE A 35 6.63 -18.07 -12.68
C ILE A 35 6.44 -17.24 -11.41
N GLY A 36 7.36 -17.32 -10.46
CA GLY A 36 7.34 -16.54 -9.22
C GLY A 36 7.38 -15.03 -9.49
N PHE A 37 8.32 -14.56 -10.31
CA PHE A 37 8.42 -13.16 -10.70
C PHE A 37 7.19 -12.68 -11.45
N ALA A 38 6.68 -13.44 -12.41
CA ALA A 38 5.50 -13.02 -13.15
C ALA A 38 4.22 -13.07 -12.31
N SER A 39 4.09 -14.01 -11.37
CA SER A 39 2.98 -14.04 -10.42
C SER A 39 3.04 -12.81 -9.50
N ARG A 40 4.24 -12.45 -9.04
CA ARG A 40 4.48 -11.22 -8.29
C ARG A 40 4.10 -9.99 -9.11
N ASP A 41 4.62 -9.85 -10.32
CA ASP A 41 4.30 -8.73 -11.22
C ASP A 41 2.80 -8.62 -11.47
N LEU A 42 2.10 -9.75 -11.62
CA LEU A 42 0.66 -9.79 -11.82
C LEU A 42 -0.12 -9.31 -10.59
N ILE A 43 0.30 -9.72 -9.39
CA ILE A 43 -0.29 -9.27 -8.12
C ILE A 43 0.00 -7.78 -7.88
N GLU A 44 1.19 -7.32 -8.25
CA GLU A 44 1.63 -5.93 -8.09
C GLU A 44 0.91 -5.00 -9.08
N ALA A 45 0.76 -5.40 -10.36
CA ALA A 45 0.19 -4.59 -11.44
C ALA A 45 -1.32 -4.31 -11.33
N THR A 46 -1.99 -4.74 -10.26
CA THR A 46 -3.41 -4.44 -9.95
C THR A 46 -4.47 -4.77 -11.04
N PRO A 47 -4.29 -5.71 -11.99
CA PRO A 47 -5.30 -5.93 -13.05
C PRO A 47 -6.62 -6.53 -12.53
N PHE A 48 -6.69 -6.92 -11.26
CA PHE A 48 -7.84 -7.55 -10.62
C PHE A 48 -8.44 -6.74 -9.47
N LEU A 49 -8.18 -5.43 -9.38
CA LEU A 49 -8.90 -4.61 -8.39
C LEU A 49 -10.40 -4.67 -8.70
N PRO A 50 -11.24 -5.16 -7.77
CA PRO A 50 -12.66 -5.28 -8.03
C PRO A 50 -13.26 -3.92 -8.35
N GLN A 51 -13.90 -3.87 -9.51
CA GLN A 51 -14.68 -2.72 -9.91
C GLN A 51 -15.83 -2.53 -8.91
N PRO A 52 -16.24 -1.29 -8.63
CA PRO A 52 -17.38 -1.04 -7.75
C PRO A 52 -18.61 -1.78 -8.25
N SER A 53 -19.44 -2.24 -7.31
CA SER A 53 -20.72 -2.86 -7.66
C SER A 53 -21.67 -1.85 -8.33
N ALA A 54 -22.73 -2.33 -8.97
CA ALA A 54 -23.78 -1.46 -9.51
C ALA A 54 -24.44 -0.57 -8.42
N THR A 55 -24.29 -0.93 -7.15
CA THR A 55 -24.79 -0.18 -5.98
C THR A 55 -23.97 1.10 -5.74
N PHE A 56 -22.67 1.08 -6.02
CA PHE A 56 -21.79 2.26 -5.90
C PHE A 56 -22.28 3.43 -6.77
N ALA A 57 -22.72 3.13 -8.01
CA ALA A 57 -23.25 4.13 -8.93
C ALA A 57 -24.59 4.74 -8.46
N LYS A 58 -25.35 4.02 -7.62
CA LYS A 58 -26.62 4.50 -7.06
C LYS A 58 -26.44 5.49 -5.90
N ASN A 59 -25.28 5.51 -5.26
CA ASN A 59 -25.02 6.38 -4.10
C ASN A 59 -24.69 7.83 -4.48
N GLY A 60 -24.73 8.19 -5.77
CA GLY A 60 -24.66 9.58 -6.22
C GLY A 60 -23.32 10.28 -5.93
N TYR A 61 -22.22 9.53 -5.77
CA TYR A 61 -20.89 10.13 -5.66
C TYR A 61 -20.56 10.90 -6.95
N PRO A 62 -19.97 12.10 -6.85
CA PRO A 62 -19.66 12.90 -8.03
C PRO A 62 -18.73 12.13 -8.97
N ALA A 63 -18.87 12.37 -10.28
CA ALA A 63 -17.87 11.93 -11.26
C ALA A 63 -16.51 12.45 -10.82
N GLN A 64 -15.45 11.62 -10.95
CA GLN A 64 -14.12 11.93 -10.42
C GLN A 64 -13.71 13.39 -10.64
N MET A 65 -13.71 14.18 -9.58
CA MET A 65 -13.41 15.61 -9.66
C MET A 65 -11.94 15.86 -9.29
N ALA A 66 -11.29 16.69 -10.11
CA ALA A 66 -9.98 17.24 -9.77
C ALA A 66 -10.11 18.18 -8.58
N GLY A 67 -9.24 17.98 -7.58
CA GLY A 67 -9.21 18.78 -6.36
C GLY A 67 -7.90 19.52 -6.14
N MET A 68 -7.94 20.48 -5.23
CA MET A 68 -6.77 21.24 -4.83
C MET A 68 -6.68 21.38 -3.32
N ASN A 69 -5.53 21.07 -2.71
CA ASN A 69 -5.28 21.46 -1.32
C ASN A 69 -4.89 22.93 -1.28
N VAL A 70 -5.57 23.69 -0.42
CA VAL A 70 -5.43 25.13 -0.31
C VAL A 70 -5.17 25.51 1.14
N ALA A 71 -4.52 26.66 1.34
CA ALA A 71 -4.32 27.29 2.64
C ALA A 71 -4.91 28.70 2.59
N LEU A 72 -6.24 28.79 2.51
CA LEU A 72 -6.96 30.05 2.25
C LEU A 72 -6.85 31.05 3.41
N GLU A 73 -6.55 30.56 4.61
CA GLU A 73 -6.31 31.36 5.81
C GLU A 73 -5.08 32.29 5.67
N GLN A 74 -4.17 32.00 4.73
CA GLN A 74 -2.99 32.84 4.48
C GLN A 74 -3.34 34.17 3.80
N TYR A 75 -4.50 34.28 3.15
CA TYR A 75 -4.92 35.49 2.43
C TYR A 75 -5.58 36.47 3.41
N THR A 76 -4.86 37.53 3.77
CA THR A 76 -5.39 38.64 4.58
C THR A 76 -6.30 39.58 3.79
N ASN A 77 -6.27 39.51 2.45
CA ASN A 77 -7.13 40.27 1.54
C ASN A 77 -8.13 39.33 0.83
N GLY A 78 -9.42 39.51 1.10
CA GLY A 78 -10.48 38.68 0.50
C GLY A 78 -10.59 38.80 -1.03
N GLY A 79 -10.12 39.89 -1.64
CA GLY A 79 -10.02 40.01 -3.11
C GLY A 79 -8.98 39.05 -3.70
N GLN A 80 -7.82 38.90 -3.04
CA GLN A 80 -6.80 37.95 -3.48
C GLN A 80 -7.27 36.49 -3.33
N ARG A 81 -7.95 36.18 -2.22
CA ARG A 81 -8.52 34.85 -1.98
C ARG A 81 -9.55 34.47 -3.05
N ARG A 82 -10.52 35.35 -3.33
CA ARG A 82 -11.52 35.15 -4.40
C ARG A 82 -10.87 34.94 -5.77
N ALA A 83 -9.91 35.80 -6.13
CA ALA A 83 -9.19 35.66 -7.40
C ALA A 83 -8.41 34.34 -7.51
N ALA A 84 -7.87 33.80 -6.40
CA ALA A 84 -7.22 32.50 -6.39
C ALA A 84 -8.23 31.36 -6.62
N LEU A 85 -9.38 31.40 -5.95
CA LEU A 85 -10.45 30.41 -6.11
C LEU A 85 -11.06 30.44 -7.51
N GLU A 86 -11.34 31.62 -8.06
CA GLU A 86 -11.83 31.80 -9.43
C GLU A 86 -10.87 31.19 -10.46
N LYS A 87 -9.55 31.35 -10.27
CA LYS A 87 -8.54 30.73 -11.14
C LYS A 87 -8.58 29.21 -11.05
N LEU A 88 -8.74 28.63 -9.86
CA LEU A 88 -8.86 27.18 -9.68
C LEU A 88 -10.12 26.65 -10.37
N ALA A 89 -11.27 27.28 -10.13
CA ALA A 89 -12.52 26.93 -10.80
C ALA A 89 -12.40 27.01 -12.33
N ALA A 90 -11.83 28.11 -12.85
CA ALA A 90 -11.58 28.28 -14.27
C ALA A 90 -10.62 27.21 -14.85
N ALA A 91 -9.67 26.71 -14.06
CA ALA A 91 -8.77 25.63 -14.45
C ALA A 91 -9.42 24.23 -14.38
N GLY A 92 -10.71 24.13 -14.04
CA GLY A 92 -11.47 22.89 -14.02
C GLY A 92 -11.29 22.07 -12.74
N PHE A 93 -10.76 22.67 -11.67
CA PHE A 93 -10.87 22.06 -10.34
C PHE A 93 -12.32 22.18 -9.88
N GLY A 94 -12.87 21.09 -9.34
CA GLY A 94 -14.25 21.02 -8.87
C GLY A 94 -14.39 21.18 -7.35
N TRP A 95 -13.30 20.96 -6.63
CA TRP A 95 -13.31 21.04 -5.16
C TRP A 95 -11.96 21.49 -4.59
N VAL A 96 -12.01 22.01 -3.37
CA VAL A 96 -10.83 22.38 -2.58
C VAL A 96 -10.81 21.65 -1.25
N ARG A 97 -9.61 21.31 -0.76
CA ARG A 97 -9.39 20.80 0.59
C ARG A 97 -8.87 21.91 1.47
N GLN A 98 -9.67 22.32 2.44
CA GLN A 98 -9.36 23.39 3.38
C GLN A 98 -9.35 22.87 4.81
N ARG A 99 -8.35 23.30 5.57
CA ARG A 99 -8.26 22.96 6.99
C ARG A 99 -9.12 23.88 7.84
N ALA A 100 -9.83 23.31 8.82
CA ALA A 100 -10.59 24.01 9.84
C ALA A 100 -10.01 23.65 11.22
N ASP A 101 -8.92 24.33 11.58
CA ASP A 101 -8.18 24.07 12.83
C ASP A 101 -9.03 24.41 14.06
N TRP A 102 -9.43 23.39 14.82
CA TRP A 102 -10.29 23.52 15.99
C TRP A 102 -9.68 24.42 17.07
N ARG A 103 -8.35 24.50 17.18
CA ARG A 103 -7.68 25.41 18.13
C ARG A 103 -7.98 26.86 17.86
N LEU A 104 -7.98 27.22 16.58
CA LEU A 104 -8.20 28.59 16.13
C LEU A 104 -9.70 28.92 16.16
N LEU A 105 -10.54 27.94 15.81
CA LEU A 105 -12.00 28.12 15.76
C LEU A 105 -12.67 28.07 17.12
N GLN A 106 -12.09 27.40 18.12
CA GLN A 106 -12.60 27.34 19.50
C GLN A 106 -11.47 27.55 20.53
N PRO A 107 -10.92 28.78 20.65
CA PRO A 107 -9.78 29.06 21.52
C PRO A 107 -10.06 28.81 23.01
N SER A 108 -11.33 28.84 23.43
CA SER A 108 -11.75 28.48 24.79
C SER A 108 -13.10 27.75 24.78
N PRO A 109 -13.42 26.93 25.80
CA PRO A 109 -14.65 26.15 25.83
C PRO A 109 -15.89 27.03 25.59
N GLY A 110 -16.69 26.67 24.59
CA GLY A 110 -17.93 27.38 24.25
C GLY A 110 -17.77 28.75 23.57
N ARG A 111 -16.55 29.25 23.35
CA ARG A 111 -16.31 30.49 22.59
C ARG A 111 -15.71 30.16 21.23
N TYR A 112 -16.40 30.58 20.18
CA TYR A 112 -16.00 30.30 18.81
C TYR A 112 -15.55 31.56 18.08
N ALA A 113 -14.57 31.41 17.19
CA ALA A 113 -14.02 32.45 16.33
C ALA A 113 -14.27 32.12 14.86
N TRP A 114 -15.52 32.32 14.41
CA TRP A 114 -15.98 31.87 13.08
C TRP A 114 -15.61 32.78 11.92
N ALA A 115 -15.34 34.07 12.17
CA ALA A 115 -15.31 35.11 11.13
C ALA A 115 -14.42 34.77 9.91
N GLN A 116 -13.20 34.26 10.13
CA GLN A 116 -12.32 33.90 9.02
C GLN A 116 -12.86 32.69 8.22
N MET A 117 -13.46 31.71 8.88
CA MET A 117 -14.05 30.55 8.22
C MET A 117 -15.34 30.91 7.49
N ASP A 118 -16.15 31.83 8.04
CA ASP A 118 -17.32 32.40 7.37
C ASP A 118 -16.92 33.01 6.03
N ASP A 119 -15.90 33.86 6.02
CA ASP A 119 -15.38 34.50 4.81
C ASP A 119 -14.81 33.50 3.80
N ILE A 120 -14.05 32.50 4.28
CA ILE A 120 -13.47 31.45 3.42
C ILE A 120 -14.56 30.64 2.74
N LEU A 121 -15.55 30.15 3.49
CA LEU A 121 -16.61 29.30 2.94
C LEU A 121 -17.54 30.08 2.00
N ALA A 122 -17.81 31.35 2.31
CA ALA A 122 -18.55 32.23 1.40
C ALA A 122 -17.84 32.38 0.05
N ASP A 123 -16.51 32.61 0.06
CA ASP A 123 -15.74 32.76 -1.17
C ASP A 123 -15.62 31.45 -1.96
N VAL A 124 -15.49 30.30 -1.28
CA VAL A 124 -15.47 28.98 -1.94
C VAL A 124 -16.80 28.69 -2.62
N THR A 125 -17.91 28.95 -1.91
CA THR A 125 -19.27 28.79 -2.44
C THR A 125 -19.49 29.71 -3.64
N ALA A 126 -19.07 30.98 -3.55
CA ALA A 126 -19.20 31.96 -4.62
C ALA A 126 -18.39 31.57 -5.89
N ALA A 127 -17.28 30.86 -5.72
CA ALA A 127 -16.50 30.32 -6.83
C ALA A 127 -17.11 29.05 -7.46
N GLY A 128 -18.20 28.51 -6.91
CA GLY A 128 -18.85 27.28 -7.38
C GLY A 128 -18.02 26.02 -7.13
N LEU A 129 -17.14 26.05 -6.12
CA LEU A 129 -16.30 24.93 -5.74
C LEU A 129 -16.90 24.20 -4.54
N GLU A 130 -16.84 22.87 -4.55
CA GLU A 130 -17.11 22.05 -3.37
C GLU A 130 -15.94 22.15 -2.37
N VAL A 131 -16.22 21.96 -1.08
CA VAL A 131 -15.17 21.99 -0.05
C VAL A 131 -15.12 20.69 0.74
N VAL A 132 -13.92 20.12 0.84
CA VAL A 132 -13.58 19.10 1.83
C VAL A 132 -12.96 19.82 3.03
N ILE A 133 -13.70 19.86 4.14
CA ILE A 133 -13.23 20.44 5.39
C ILE A 133 -12.50 19.40 6.21
N VAL A 134 -11.26 19.71 6.58
CA VAL A 134 -10.46 18.90 7.51
C VAL A 134 -10.67 19.44 8.92
N LEU A 135 -11.40 18.70 9.75
CA LEU A 135 -11.56 19.00 11.16
C LEU A 135 -10.43 18.32 11.94
N ASP A 136 -9.52 19.12 12.48
CA ASP A 136 -8.36 18.64 13.25
C ASP A 136 -7.87 19.72 14.24
N GLY A 137 -6.73 19.47 14.90
CA GLY A 137 -6.05 20.46 15.73
C GLY A 137 -6.74 20.71 17.08
N SER A 138 -6.35 20.00 18.14
CA SER A 138 -7.04 20.11 19.44
C SER A 138 -6.61 21.35 20.23
N PRO A 139 -7.50 22.21 20.77
CA PRO A 139 -7.13 23.40 21.54
C PRO A 139 -6.43 23.02 22.85
N VAL A 140 -5.65 23.94 23.42
CA VAL A 140 -4.87 23.69 24.66
C VAL A 140 -5.75 23.14 25.78
N TRP A 141 -6.97 23.66 25.93
CA TRP A 141 -7.92 23.27 26.98
C TRP A 141 -8.48 21.85 26.80
N ALA A 142 -8.45 21.31 25.58
CA ALA A 142 -8.93 19.97 25.25
C ALA A 142 -7.81 18.92 25.16
N ARG A 143 -6.53 19.32 25.25
CA ARG A 143 -5.37 18.41 25.14
C ARG A 143 -4.99 17.80 26.48
N ALA A 144 -4.53 16.54 26.45
CA ALA A 144 -4.01 15.88 27.64
C ALA A 144 -2.70 16.55 28.12
N PRO A 145 -2.33 16.45 29.42
CA PRO A 145 -1.06 16.98 29.92
C PRO A 145 0.17 16.53 29.13
N LEU A 146 0.22 15.26 28.71
CA LEU A 146 1.36 14.68 27.98
C LEU A 146 1.58 15.32 26.59
N ASP A 147 0.55 15.93 26.01
CA ASP A 147 0.66 16.59 24.69
C ASP A 147 0.98 18.08 24.80
N ARG A 148 1.09 18.61 26.02
CA ARG A 148 1.47 20.00 26.29
C ARG A 148 2.93 20.13 26.72
N ALA A 149 3.54 19.05 27.19
CA ALA A 149 4.93 18.98 27.63
C ALA A 149 5.52 17.59 27.34
N PRO A 150 6.82 17.48 26.98
CA PRO A 150 7.81 18.56 26.87
C PRO A 150 7.65 19.43 25.62
N THR A 151 6.88 18.98 24.63
CA THR A 151 6.59 19.72 23.40
C THR A 151 5.09 19.95 23.29
N ASP A 152 4.66 21.19 23.04
CA ASP A 152 3.25 21.47 22.81
C ASP A 152 2.83 20.97 21.42
N ASN A 153 1.99 19.93 21.37
CA ASN A 153 1.60 19.27 20.14
C ASN A 153 0.12 19.51 19.81
N PRO A 154 -0.20 20.41 18.85
CA PRO A 154 -1.57 20.69 18.45
C PRO A 154 -2.25 19.55 17.69
N PHE A 155 -1.48 18.63 17.12
CA PHE A 155 -1.98 17.44 16.41
C PHE A 155 -2.16 16.25 17.34
N ALA A 156 -2.34 16.49 18.64
CA ALA A 156 -2.81 15.49 19.56
C ALA A 156 -4.33 15.34 19.45
N PRO A 157 -4.89 14.12 19.56
CA PRO A 157 -6.32 13.95 19.72
C PRO A 157 -6.80 14.63 21.02
N PRO A 158 -8.10 14.94 21.14
CA PRO A 158 -8.65 15.46 22.39
C PRO A 158 -8.43 14.47 23.54
N ALA A 159 -8.31 14.97 24.76
CA ALA A 159 -8.34 14.15 25.97
C ALA A 159 -9.71 13.46 26.15
N HIS A 160 -10.78 14.12 25.71
CA HIS A 160 -12.14 13.59 25.70
C HIS A 160 -12.78 13.79 24.33
N ASN A 161 -13.13 12.69 23.66
CA ASN A 161 -13.74 12.71 22.33
C ASN A 161 -15.03 13.56 22.29
N ALA A 162 -15.80 13.61 23.39
CA ALA A 162 -16.99 14.45 23.54
C ALA A 162 -16.73 15.94 23.27
N ASP A 163 -15.55 16.45 23.61
CA ASP A 163 -15.19 17.85 23.38
C ASP A 163 -15.08 18.15 21.88
N PHE A 164 -14.44 17.24 21.14
CA PHE A 164 -14.32 17.34 19.69
C PHE A 164 -15.65 17.06 18.99
N ALA A 165 -16.46 16.13 19.47
CA ALA A 165 -17.79 15.85 18.94
C ALA A 165 -18.72 17.08 19.07
N ARG A 166 -18.68 17.80 20.21
CA ARG A 166 -19.44 19.06 20.37
C ARG A 166 -18.97 20.15 19.42
N PHE A 167 -17.66 20.30 19.23
CA PHE A 167 -17.12 21.23 18.24
C PHE A 167 -17.55 20.87 16.81
N ALA A 168 -17.38 19.61 16.42
CA ALA A 168 -17.73 19.13 15.08
C ALA A 168 -19.23 19.28 14.81
N SER A 169 -20.09 19.01 15.79
CA SER A 169 -21.53 19.25 15.71
C SER A 169 -21.86 20.74 15.56
N ALA A 170 -21.20 21.62 16.33
CA ALA A 170 -21.38 23.06 16.20
C ALA A 170 -20.91 23.60 14.84
N PHE A 171 -19.83 23.04 14.29
CA PHE A 171 -19.35 23.34 12.95
C PHE A 171 -20.38 22.89 11.89
N ALA A 172 -20.86 21.64 11.98
CA ALA A 172 -21.86 21.11 11.05
C ALA A 172 -23.18 21.87 11.11
N LEU A 173 -23.67 22.21 12.32
CA LEU A 173 -24.88 23.02 12.50
C LEU A 173 -24.75 24.41 11.83
N ARG A 174 -23.55 24.98 11.83
CA ARG A 174 -23.30 26.30 11.24
C ARG A 174 -23.12 26.24 9.72
N TYR A 175 -22.47 25.19 9.21
CA TYR A 175 -21.95 25.17 7.84
C TYR A 175 -22.49 24.03 6.98
N GLY A 176 -23.41 23.18 7.46
CA GLY A 176 -23.94 22.03 6.71
C GLY A 176 -24.59 22.39 5.37
N GLU A 177 -25.10 23.62 5.22
CA GLU A 177 -25.62 24.11 3.94
C GLU A 177 -24.52 24.42 2.91
N SER A 178 -23.30 24.74 3.35
CA SER A 178 -22.15 25.08 2.49
C SER A 178 -21.07 23.98 2.45
N VAL A 179 -21.10 23.04 3.38
CA VAL A 179 -20.08 22.01 3.57
C VAL A 179 -20.75 20.66 3.59
N ARG A 180 -20.49 19.85 2.57
CA ARG A 180 -20.98 18.48 2.51
C ARG A 180 -19.94 17.45 2.96
N PHE A 181 -18.65 17.71 2.73
CA PHE A 181 -17.58 16.74 2.93
C PHE A 181 -16.74 17.06 4.16
N TYR A 182 -16.78 16.18 5.15
CA TYR A 182 -16.05 16.31 6.41
C TYR A 182 -14.96 15.25 6.50
N GLN A 183 -13.69 15.65 6.42
CA GLN A 183 -12.56 14.81 6.77
C GLN A 183 -12.30 14.89 8.27
N ILE A 184 -12.37 13.75 8.97
CA ILE A 184 -12.16 13.70 10.41
C ILE A 184 -10.71 13.36 10.71
N TRP A 185 -9.95 14.36 11.15
CA TRP A 185 -8.51 14.31 11.43
C TRP A 185 -7.62 14.23 10.18
N ASP A 186 -6.30 14.37 10.37
CA ASP A 186 -5.30 14.24 9.31
C ASP A 186 -4.10 13.40 9.80
N GLU A 187 -3.69 12.41 9.00
CA GLU A 187 -2.48 11.61 9.21
C GLU A 187 -2.32 10.94 10.60
N PRO A 188 -3.37 10.42 11.27
CA PRO A 188 -3.27 9.87 12.62
C PRO A 188 -2.39 8.62 12.71
N ASN A 189 -1.90 8.12 11.58
CA ASN A 189 -1.05 6.95 11.47
C ASN A 189 0.46 7.27 11.56
N ILE A 190 0.86 8.54 11.65
CA ILE A 190 2.28 8.95 11.79
C ILE A 190 2.46 10.03 12.85
N ALA A 191 3.61 10.03 13.53
CA ALA A 191 4.00 11.09 14.44
C ALA A 191 4.44 12.35 13.65
N PRO A 192 4.17 13.57 14.16
CA PRO A 192 3.53 13.89 15.43
C PRO A 192 1.99 14.00 15.37
N HIS A 193 1.34 13.50 14.31
CA HIS A 193 -0.09 13.71 14.00
C HIS A 193 -1.08 12.90 14.85
N TRP A 194 -0.58 12.30 15.94
CA TRP A 194 -1.41 11.66 16.97
C TRP A 194 -0.93 12.02 18.39
N GLY A 195 -0.33 13.21 18.55
CA GLY A 195 0.16 13.69 19.85
C GLY A 195 1.55 13.16 20.22
N ASN A 196 1.95 13.39 21.47
CA ASN A 196 3.24 12.94 22.01
C ASN A 196 3.15 11.52 22.57
N ARG A 197 2.54 10.63 21.79
CA ARG A 197 2.18 9.26 22.19
C ARG A 197 2.30 8.30 21.01
N LEU A 198 2.15 7.02 21.31
CA LEU A 198 2.18 5.99 20.28
C LEU A 198 0.91 6.06 19.41
N ILE A 199 1.06 5.66 18.15
CA ILE A 199 -0.02 5.62 17.18
C ILE A 199 -1.05 4.56 17.58
N GLU A 200 -2.32 4.95 17.70
CA GLU A 200 -3.41 4.08 18.16
C GLU A 200 -4.62 4.08 17.21
N PRO A 201 -4.71 3.11 16.27
CA PRO A 201 -5.85 3.01 15.36
C PRO A 201 -7.19 2.82 16.09
N VAL A 202 -7.22 2.01 17.16
CA VAL A 202 -8.46 1.75 17.91
C VAL A 202 -8.98 3.01 18.60
N ALA A 203 -8.08 3.85 19.13
CA ALA A 203 -8.45 5.13 19.72
C ALA A 203 -9.06 6.09 18.68
N TYR A 204 -8.49 6.15 17.47
CA TYR A 204 -9.07 6.90 16.36
C TYR A 204 -10.46 6.37 15.96
N GLY A 205 -10.64 5.05 15.90
CA GLY A 205 -11.95 4.44 15.67
C GLY A 205 -13.01 4.82 16.71
N ARG A 206 -12.64 4.92 17.99
CA ARG A 206 -13.53 5.40 19.06
C ARG A 206 -13.87 6.89 18.93
N MET A 207 -12.92 7.70 18.48
CA MET A 207 -13.17 9.12 18.19
C MET A 207 -14.20 9.27 17.06
N LEU A 208 -14.06 8.50 15.98
CA LEU A 208 -15.04 8.47 14.89
C LEU A 208 -16.44 8.07 15.39
N ALA A 209 -16.52 7.04 16.24
CA ALA A 209 -17.78 6.54 16.77
C ALA A 209 -18.58 7.56 17.58
N GLU A 210 -17.92 8.60 18.10
CA GLU A 210 -18.56 9.68 18.87
C GLU A 210 -18.80 10.94 18.04
N VAL A 211 -17.83 11.30 17.19
CA VAL A 211 -17.89 12.53 16.37
C VAL A 211 -18.93 12.41 15.25
N VAL A 212 -18.99 11.25 14.57
CA VAL A 212 -19.81 11.11 13.36
C VAL A 212 -21.31 11.17 13.65
N PRO A 213 -21.85 10.51 14.67
CA PRO A 213 -23.26 10.70 15.04
C PRO A 213 -23.58 12.15 15.41
N ALA A 214 -22.66 12.87 16.05
CA ALA A 214 -22.86 14.27 16.44
C ALA A 214 -22.89 15.23 15.24
N ILE A 215 -22.06 14.97 14.21
CA ILE A 215 -22.13 15.67 12.92
C ILE A 215 -23.47 15.35 12.24
N ARG A 216 -23.80 14.06 12.09
CA ARG A 216 -25.02 13.63 11.37
C ARG A 216 -26.33 14.08 12.00
N ALA A 217 -26.33 14.33 13.31
CA ALA A 217 -27.47 14.92 14.00
C ALA A 217 -27.68 16.41 13.67
N ALA A 218 -26.61 17.12 13.31
CA ALA A 218 -26.65 18.54 12.93
C ALA A 218 -26.75 18.73 11.40
N ASP A 219 -26.19 17.81 10.62
CA ASP A 219 -26.23 17.78 9.16
C ASP A 219 -26.45 16.33 8.68
N ALA A 220 -27.68 16.05 8.24
CA ALA A 220 -28.07 14.72 7.78
C ALA A 220 -27.45 14.33 6.42
N ASP A 221 -26.99 15.31 5.64
CA ASP A 221 -26.41 15.10 4.30
C ASP A 221 -24.87 15.00 4.33
N ALA A 222 -24.28 15.12 5.53
CA ALA A 222 -22.84 15.04 5.76
C ALA A 222 -22.23 13.74 5.21
N VAL A 223 -21.24 13.90 4.33
CA VAL A 223 -20.38 12.82 3.83
C VAL A 223 -19.08 12.81 4.62
N ILE A 224 -18.83 11.71 5.31
CA ILE A 224 -17.67 11.57 6.20
C ILE A 224 -16.51 10.90 5.48
N LEU A 225 -15.40 11.63 5.33
CA LEU A 225 -14.12 11.09 4.91
C LEU A 225 -13.32 10.67 6.14
N LEU A 226 -12.77 9.45 6.10
CA LEU A 226 -11.73 9.03 7.03
C LEU A 226 -10.56 10.02 6.99
N ALA A 227 -9.73 10.07 8.03
CA ALA A 227 -8.49 10.82 8.01
C ALA A 227 -7.64 10.42 6.80
N ALA A 228 -6.94 11.40 6.21
CA ALA A 228 -6.02 11.13 5.13
C ALA A 228 -4.82 10.36 5.65
N LEU A 229 -4.82 9.04 5.46
CA LEU A 229 -3.73 8.20 5.95
C LEU A 229 -2.44 8.51 5.17
N ALA A 230 -1.38 8.83 5.90
CA ALA A 230 -0.08 9.13 5.32
C ALA A 230 0.58 7.85 4.78
N PRO A 231 1.18 7.87 3.58
CA PRO A 231 1.90 6.73 3.06
C PRO A 231 3.18 6.48 3.86
N THR A 232 3.32 5.29 4.41
CA THR A 232 4.56 4.88 5.09
C THR A 232 4.81 3.38 4.94
N ALA A 233 6.08 3.00 4.99
CA ALA A 233 6.51 1.61 5.02
C ALA A 233 6.71 1.10 6.47
N ASP A 234 6.66 2.00 7.45
CA ASP A 234 6.90 1.68 8.85
C ASP A 234 5.69 0.97 9.49
N ARG A 235 5.96 0.07 10.44
CA ARG A 235 4.96 -0.61 11.28
C ARG A 235 5.30 -0.50 12.77
N GLY A 236 6.17 0.43 13.12
CA GLY A 236 6.57 0.74 14.48
C GLY A 236 5.52 1.51 15.26
N HIS A 237 5.96 2.07 16.38
CA HIS A 237 5.05 2.74 17.32
C HIS A 237 4.78 4.21 16.97
N THR A 238 5.63 4.83 16.16
CA THR A 238 5.54 6.25 15.74
C THR A 238 5.05 6.41 14.30
N ALA A 239 4.94 5.33 13.53
CA ALA A 239 4.36 5.33 12.20
C ALA A 239 3.83 3.93 11.87
N ILE A 240 2.64 3.87 11.27
CA ILE A 240 1.98 2.63 10.86
C ILE A 240 1.52 2.75 9.41
N ASP A 241 1.94 1.79 8.59
CA ASP A 241 1.53 1.61 7.19
C ASP A 241 0.01 1.73 7.07
N GLU A 242 -0.45 2.57 6.14
CA GLU A 242 -1.84 2.95 5.98
C GLU A 242 -2.77 1.75 5.75
N GLY A 243 -2.30 0.70 5.08
CA GLY A 243 -3.07 -0.53 4.86
C GLY A 243 -3.17 -1.38 6.14
N TRP A 244 -2.14 -1.40 6.98
CA TRP A 244 -2.21 -2.03 8.30
C TRP A 244 -3.08 -1.21 9.27
N TYR A 245 -2.92 0.12 9.28
CA TYR A 245 -3.75 1.02 10.07
C TYR A 245 -5.23 0.85 9.73
N LEU A 246 -5.59 0.87 8.45
CA LEU A 246 -6.97 0.69 7.97
C LEU A 246 -7.54 -0.68 8.35
N ARG A 247 -6.77 -1.77 8.26
CA ARG A 247 -7.21 -3.10 8.73
C ARG A 247 -7.55 -3.09 10.23
N ARG A 248 -6.74 -2.41 11.04
CA ARG A 248 -6.99 -2.29 12.49
C ARG A 248 -8.22 -1.44 12.78
N LEU A 249 -8.53 -0.43 11.96
CA LEU A 249 -9.79 0.32 12.06
C LEU A 249 -11.00 -0.54 11.73
N TYR A 250 -10.96 -1.31 10.65
CA TYR A 250 -12.03 -2.25 10.32
C TYR A 250 -12.24 -3.28 11.44
N ALA A 251 -11.16 -3.86 11.97
CA ALA A 251 -11.22 -4.79 13.10
C ALA A 251 -11.76 -4.15 14.38
N ALA A 252 -11.61 -2.83 14.55
CA ALA A 252 -12.17 -2.06 15.66
C ALA A 252 -13.65 -1.67 15.44
N GLY A 253 -14.27 -2.07 14.33
CA GLY A 253 -15.66 -1.76 14.03
C GLY A 253 -15.89 -0.34 13.49
N ALA A 254 -14.86 0.32 12.94
CA ALA A 254 -14.98 1.71 12.48
C ALA A 254 -15.82 1.90 11.21
N ALA A 255 -16.12 0.82 10.46
CA ALA A 255 -16.77 0.88 9.15
C ALA A 255 -18.06 1.74 9.10
N PRO A 256 -18.98 1.70 10.08
CA PRO A 256 -20.19 2.52 10.02
C PRO A 256 -19.96 4.04 10.14
N TYR A 257 -18.76 4.47 10.54
CA TYR A 257 -18.43 5.86 10.88
C TYR A 257 -17.59 6.57 9.81
N PHE A 258 -17.65 6.12 8.56
CA PHE A 258 -17.14 6.87 7.42
C PHE A 258 -17.81 6.40 6.13
N ASP A 259 -17.95 7.31 5.18
CA ASP A 259 -18.54 7.10 3.87
C ASP A 259 -17.47 6.93 2.78
N ALA A 260 -16.25 7.40 3.03
CA ALA A 260 -15.12 7.29 2.11
C ALA A 260 -13.79 7.12 2.86
N VAL A 261 -12.85 6.39 2.26
CA VAL A 261 -11.47 6.29 2.76
C VAL A 261 -10.62 7.36 2.07
N ALA A 262 -9.98 8.24 2.84
CA ALA A 262 -9.04 9.21 2.31
C ALA A 262 -7.61 8.64 2.29
N ALA A 263 -6.90 8.89 1.19
CA ALA A 263 -5.56 8.39 0.92
C ALA A 263 -4.66 9.51 0.40
N GLN A 264 -3.35 9.35 0.60
CA GLN A 264 -2.37 10.31 0.07
C GLN A 264 -1.32 9.65 -0.85
N PRO A 265 -1.69 9.24 -2.08
CA PRO A 265 -0.78 8.53 -2.98
C PRO A 265 0.27 9.46 -3.60
N PHE A 266 1.30 9.84 -2.85
CA PHE A 266 2.46 10.52 -3.40
C PHE A 266 3.30 9.59 -4.27
N GLY A 267 3.96 10.14 -5.29
CA GLY A 267 4.76 9.37 -6.23
C GLY A 267 6.15 8.96 -5.74
N PHE A 268 6.69 9.64 -4.73
CA PHE A 268 8.00 9.38 -4.13
C PHE A 268 9.13 9.15 -5.15
N GLY A 269 9.25 10.04 -6.14
CA GLY A 269 10.28 9.98 -7.19
C GLY A 269 9.99 9.05 -8.36
N LEU A 270 9.00 8.14 -8.24
CA LEU A 270 8.67 7.14 -9.26
C LEU A 270 7.55 7.61 -10.18
N ALA A 271 7.50 7.07 -11.40
CA ALA A 271 6.44 7.38 -12.36
C ALA A 271 5.05 6.97 -11.83
N ALA A 272 3.99 7.65 -12.30
CA ALA A 272 2.63 7.37 -11.86
C ALA A 272 2.17 5.95 -12.23
N ASP A 273 2.69 5.40 -13.32
CA ASP A 273 2.39 4.07 -13.84
C ASP A 273 3.38 2.99 -13.38
N ASP A 274 4.27 3.29 -12.42
CA ASP A 274 5.17 2.28 -11.84
C ASP A 274 4.37 1.11 -11.26
N PRO A 275 4.43 -0.09 -11.87
CA PRO A 275 3.48 -1.16 -11.59
C PRO A 275 3.72 -1.82 -10.24
N ARG A 276 4.84 -1.51 -9.56
CA ARG A 276 5.24 -2.17 -8.33
C ARG A 276 4.30 -1.75 -7.19
N SER A 277 3.64 -2.71 -6.55
CA SER A 277 2.70 -2.46 -5.45
C SER A 277 3.05 -3.35 -4.27
N ARG A 278 3.99 -2.89 -3.45
CA ARG A 278 4.53 -3.60 -2.27
C ARG A 278 4.49 -2.70 -1.04
N VAL A 279 4.39 -3.31 0.14
CA VAL A 279 4.25 -2.59 1.43
C VAL A 279 5.45 -1.67 1.70
N GLU A 280 6.64 -2.02 1.22
CA GLU A 280 7.88 -1.28 1.49
C GLU A 280 8.15 -0.18 0.45
N LEU A 281 7.35 -0.09 -0.61
CA LEU A 281 7.50 0.90 -1.65
C LEU A 281 6.40 1.94 -1.54
N LEU A 282 6.83 3.20 -1.50
CA LEU A 282 5.94 4.34 -1.59
C LEU A 282 5.90 4.78 -3.05
N ASN A 283 4.71 4.83 -3.64
CA ASN A 283 4.45 5.31 -4.99
C ASN A 283 2.95 5.60 -5.17
N PHE A 284 2.59 6.17 -6.32
CA PHE A 284 1.21 6.52 -6.65
C PHE A 284 0.28 5.30 -6.69
N GLN A 285 0.74 4.17 -7.24
CA GLN A 285 -0.05 2.93 -7.34
C GLN A 285 -0.37 2.28 -5.99
N ARG A 286 0.27 2.73 -4.89
CA ARG A 286 0.06 2.22 -3.53
C ARG A 286 -1.39 2.39 -3.04
N ILE A 287 -2.14 3.35 -3.59
CA ILE A 287 -3.59 3.47 -3.32
C ILE A 287 -4.38 2.20 -3.65
N GLY A 288 -3.90 1.39 -4.59
CA GLY A 288 -4.48 0.06 -4.87
C GLY A 288 -4.37 -0.93 -3.70
N LEU A 289 -3.41 -0.75 -2.77
CA LEU A 289 -3.34 -1.56 -1.54
C LEU A 289 -4.49 -1.23 -0.58
N LEU A 290 -4.82 0.05 -0.43
CA LEU A 290 -5.97 0.48 0.38
C LEU A 290 -7.27 -0.06 -0.21
N ARG A 291 -7.42 -0.02 -1.53
CA ARG A 291 -8.59 -0.61 -2.21
C ARG A 291 -8.74 -2.10 -1.89
N ARG A 292 -7.64 -2.87 -1.91
CA ARG A 292 -7.64 -4.29 -1.54
C ARG A 292 -8.07 -4.51 -0.08
N VAL A 293 -7.61 -3.66 0.84
CA VAL A 293 -8.00 -3.72 2.25
C VAL A 293 -9.51 -3.48 2.41
N MET A 294 -10.06 -2.45 1.76
CA MET A 294 -11.50 -2.16 1.80
C MET A 294 -12.33 -3.33 1.29
N VAL A 295 -11.98 -3.88 0.12
CA VAL A 295 -12.67 -5.05 -0.45
C VAL A 295 -12.60 -6.25 0.49
N ALA A 296 -11.41 -6.55 1.03
CA ALA A 296 -11.23 -7.68 1.95
C ALA A 296 -12.03 -7.52 3.25
N ALA A 297 -12.29 -6.29 3.68
CA ALA A 297 -13.12 -5.96 4.83
C ALA A 297 -14.63 -5.92 4.51
N GLY A 298 -15.05 -6.17 3.25
CA GLY A 298 -16.44 -6.07 2.82
C GLY A 298 -16.94 -4.64 2.56
N ASP A 299 -16.05 -3.65 2.55
CA ASP A 299 -16.35 -2.22 2.39
C ASP A 299 -16.01 -1.71 0.97
N GLY A 300 -16.02 -2.61 -0.01
CA GLY A 300 -15.69 -2.33 -1.41
C GLY A 300 -16.69 -1.41 -2.11
N ASP A 301 -17.86 -1.17 -1.53
CA ASP A 301 -18.88 -0.27 -2.07
C ASP A 301 -18.72 1.19 -1.65
N LYS A 302 -17.71 1.50 -0.82
CA LYS A 302 -17.33 2.88 -0.51
C LYS A 302 -16.19 3.38 -1.41
N PRO A 303 -16.18 4.68 -1.76
CA PRO A 303 -15.13 5.28 -2.55
C PRO A 303 -13.83 5.47 -1.77
N LEU A 304 -12.73 5.48 -2.52
CA LEU A 304 -11.48 6.11 -2.10
C LEU A 304 -11.46 7.56 -2.57
N TRP A 305 -10.81 8.41 -1.80
CA TRP A 305 -10.45 9.78 -2.17
C TRP A 305 -8.94 9.93 -2.05
N ALA A 306 -8.26 10.20 -3.17
CA ALA A 306 -6.86 10.61 -3.14
C ALA A 306 -6.82 12.10 -2.78
N VAL A 307 -6.96 12.41 -1.50
CA VAL A 307 -7.12 13.81 -1.05
C VAL A 307 -5.84 14.63 -1.19
N ARG A 308 -4.67 13.97 -1.24
CA ARG A 308 -3.37 14.57 -1.56
C ARG A 308 -2.57 13.62 -2.45
N TYR A 309 -2.25 14.02 -3.67
CA TYR A 309 -1.28 13.32 -4.49
C TYR A 309 -0.26 14.29 -5.07
N GLY A 310 0.91 13.78 -5.44
CA GLY A 310 1.84 14.55 -6.26
C GLY A 310 3.28 14.06 -6.26
N TRP A 311 4.10 14.86 -6.94
CA TRP A 311 5.54 14.70 -7.07
C TRP A 311 6.22 16.00 -6.69
N ASN A 312 7.27 15.93 -5.88
CA ASN A 312 7.96 17.10 -5.37
C ASN A 312 9.15 17.44 -6.28
N ARG A 313 9.30 18.72 -6.67
CA ARG A 313 10.42 19.21 -7.49
C ARG A 313 11.59 19.80 -6.69
N LEU A 314 11.44 19.94 -5.36
CA LEU A 314 12.46 20.48 -4.48
C LEU A 314 13.19 19.37 -3.70
N PRO A 315 14.48 19.56 -3.39
CA PRO A 315 15.25 18.64 -2.55
C PRO A 315 14.87 18.77 -1.08
N ASN A 316 15.50 17.93 -0.24
CA ASN A 316 15.43 18.01 1.22
C ASN A 316 14.04 17.79 1.84
N GLY A 317 13.11 17.18 1.09
CA GLY A 317 11.82 16.70 1.60
C GLY A 317 11.74 15.18 1.67
N VAL A 318 10.75 14.67 2.42
CA VAL A 318 10.49 13.22 2.56
C VAL A 318 9.95 12.57 1.27
N TRP A 319 9.48 13.37 0.31
CA TRP A 319 8.79 12.92 -0.90
C TRP A 319 9.72 12.56 -2.08
N GLN A 320 11.04 12.57 -1.87
CA GLN A 320 12.04 12.53 -2.95
C GLN A 320 11.84 13.65 -3.98
N THR A 321 12.71 13.74 -4.97
CA THR A 321 12.71 14.85 -5.93
C THR A 321 12.63 14.35 -7.36
N VAL A 322 11.83 15.03 -8.19
CA VAL A 322 11.75 14.83 -9.64
C VAL A 322 12.07 16.13 -10.38
N THR A 323 12.39 16.03 -11.67
CA THR A 323 12.52 17.22 -12.53
C THR A 323 11.14 17.84 -12.82
N PRO A 324 11.04 19.14 -13.13
CA PRO A 324 9.78 19.77 -13.56
C PRO A 324 9.10 19.03 -14.74
N ASP A 325 9.88 18.58 -15.73
CA ASP A 325 9.34 17.82 -16.87
C ASP A 325 8.78 16.46 -16.46
N ALA A 326 9.44 15.77 -15.51
CA ALA A 326 8.93 14.54 -14.95
C ALA A 326 7.66 14.79 -14.13
N GLN A 327 7.62 15.86 -13.34
CA GLN A 327 6.44 16.26 -12.56
C GLN A 327 5.21 16.46 -13.47
N ALA A 328 5.35 17.22 -14.56
CA ALA A 328 4.28 17.45 -15.52
C ALA A 328 3.79 16.14 -16.18
N ARG A 329 4.72 15.31 -16.67
CA ARG A 329 4.38 14.02 -17.29
C ARG A 329 3.68 13.08 -16.30
N TYR A 330 4.17 12.98 -15.07
CA TYR A 330 3.59 12.09 -14.06
C TYR A 330 2.21 12.58 -13.60
N VAL A 331 1.98 13.89 -13.51
CA VAL A 331 0.62 14.44 -13.26
C VAL A 331 -0.34 14.06 -14.39
N ALA A 332 0.07 14.17 -15.65
CA ALA A 332 -0.77 13.77 -16.77
C ALA A 332 -1.09 12.26 -16.75
N GLN A 333 -0.08 11.42 -16.49
CA GLN A 333 -0.26 9.97 -16.36
C GLN A 333 -1.18 9.60 -15.18
N ALA A 334 -1.01 10.24 -14.03
CA ALA A 334 -1.80 10.00 -12.83
C ALA A 334 -3.28 10.30 -13.05
N ASN A 335 -3.58 11.43 -13.71
CA ASN A 335 -4.95 11.79 -14.07
C ASN A 335 -5.57 10.77 -15.05
N ALA A 336 -4.81 10.33 -16.06
CA ALA A 336 -5.29 9.30 -16.99
C ALA A 336 -5.56 7.95 -16.30
N LEU A 337 -4.68 7.54 -15.38
CA LEU A 337 -4.85 6.32 -14.58
C LEU A 337 -6.07 6.40 -13.66
N ALA A 338 -6.21 7.54 -12.97
CA ALA A 338 -7.30 7.79 -12.05
C ALA A 338 -8.68 7.71 -12.73
N ARG A 339 -8.81 8.20 -13.97
CA ARG A 339 -10.05 8.08 -14.76
C ARG A 339 -10.44 6.62 -15.04
N GLY A 340 -9.47 5.71 -15.05
CA GLY A 340 -9.67 4.27 -15.16
C GLY A 340 -10.01 3.56 -13.84
N TRP A 341 -10.06 4.28 -12.72
CA TRP A 341 -10.36 3.76 -11.39
C TRP A 341 -11.74 4.25 -10.93
N PRO A 342 -12.83 3.56 -11.29
CA PRO A 342 -14.19 3.99 -10.94
C PRO A 342 -14.47 3.97 -9.43
N TRP A 343 -13.60 3.35 -8.63
CA TRP A 343 -13.66 3.37 -7.16
C TRP A 343 -12.98 4.62 -6.54
N LEU A 344 -12.32 5.46 -7.33
CA LEU A 344 -11.67 6.70 -6.89
C LEU A 344 -12.56 7.91 -7.21
N ALA A 345 -13.17 8.50 -6.19
CA ALA A 345 -14.12 9.60 -6.34
C ALA A 345 -13.47 11.00 -6.43
N GLY A 346 -12.27 11.18 -5.87
CA GLY A 346 -11.57 12.47 -5.88
C GLY A 346 -10.07 12.31 -6.05
N LEU A 347 -9.46 13.24 -6.79
CA LEU A 347 -8.01 13.32 -7.01
C LEU A 347 -7.52 14.76 -6.72
N GLY A 348 -7.05 14.98 -5.50
CA GLY A 348 -6.67 16.29 -4.95
C GLY A 348 -5.17 16.54 -5.01
N TRP A 349 -4.74 17.54 -5.78
CA TRP A 349 -3.33 17.93 -5.87
C TRP A 349 -2.81 18.47 -4.53
N ALA A 350 -1.55 18.17 -4.23
CA ALA A 350 -0.96 18.35 -2.90
C ALA A 350 -0.93 19.78 -2.36
N SER A 351 -0.76 20.80 -3.21
CA SER A 351 -0.87 22.22 -2.79
C SER A 351 -0.86 23.17 -4.00
N ASP A 352 -1.69 24.21 -3.99
CA ASP A 352 -1.57 25.33 -4.91
C ASP A 352 -0.43 26.29 -4.50
N ARG A 353 -0.49 26.76 -3.24
CA ARG A 353 0.40 27.73 -2.62
C ARG A 353 0.49 27.42 -1.12
N PRO A 354 1.59 26.81 -0.66
CA PRO A 354 1.76 26.46 0.75
C PRO A 354 1.82 27.70 1.65
N ALA A 355 1.12 27.67 2.78
CA ALA A 355 1.32 28.60 3.90
C ALA A 355 2.58 28.21 4.71
N ALA A 356 3.73 28.17 4.04
CA ALA A 356 5.01 27.74 4.61
C ALA A 356 6.16 28.64 4.16
N PRO A 357 7.28 28.71 4.90
CA PRO A 357 8.48 29.42 4.46
C PRO A 357 8.92 29.00 3.05
N THR A 358 9.45 29.92 2.25
CA THR A 358 9.77 29.67 0.82
C THR A 358 10.83 28.60 0.59
N GLY A 359 11.66 28.31 1.59
CA GLY A 359 12.64 27.21 1.56
C GLY A 359 12.07 25.84 1.94
N ASP A 360 10.80 25.77 2.36
CA ASP A 360 10.15 24.52 2.74
C ASP A 360 9.93 23.63 1.49
N PRO A 361 10.29 22.32 1.54
CA PRO A 361 10.09 21.41 0.43
C PRO A 361 8.63 21.30 -0.03
N LEU A 362 7.63 21.68 0.78
CA LEU A 362 6.23 21.79 0.35
C LEU A 362 6.04 22.66 -0.89
N TRP A 363 6.87 23.71 -1.06
CA TRP A 363 6.85 24.56 -2.26
C TRP A 363 7.17 23.81 -3.56
N GLY A 364 7.70 22.60 -3.45
CA GLY A 364 7.93 21.75 -4.61
C GLY A 364 6.66 21.17 -5.22
N PHE A 365 5.52 21.26 -4.53
CA PHE A 365 4.20 20.93 -5.09
C PHE A 365 3.44 22.14 -5.63
N ALA A 366 3.84 23.37 -5.27
CA ALA A 366 3.09 24.57 -5.59
C ALA A 366 2.86 24.73 -7.10
N LEU A 367 1.71 25.31 -7.46
CA LEU A 367 1.38 25.74 -8.81
C LEU A 367 1.80 27.19 -9.11
N TYR A 368 2.17 27.92 -8.07
CA TYR A 368 2.62 29.31 -8.16
C TYR A 368 3.96 29.51 -7.46
N THR A 369 4.72 30.52 -7.90
CA THR A 369 5.86 31.03 -7.15
C THR A 369 5.39 31.73 -5.87
N PRO A 370 6.28 31.96 -4.89
CA PRO A 370 5.97 32.80 -3.74
C PRO A 370 5.44 34.19 -4.11
N ASP A 371 5.85 34.74 -5.23
CA ASP A 371 5.39 36.05 -5.72
C ASP A 371 4.05 35.98 -6.47
N GLY A 372 3.49 34.78 -6.66
CA GLY A 372 2.17 34.56 -7.27
C GLY A 372 2.17 34.35 -8.78
N ALA A 373 3.35 34.19 -9.40
CA ALA A 373 3.45 33.86 -10.83
C ALA A 373 3.15 32.35 -11.04
N PRO A 374 2.40 31.97 -12.09
CA PRO A 374 2.13 30.56 -12.37
C PRO A 374 3.42 29.81 -12.75
N LEU A 375 3.53 28.58 -12.28
CA LEU A 375 4.59 27.64 -12.68
C LEU A 375 4.13 26.80 -13.89
N PRO A 376 5.05 26.19 -14.67
CA PRO A 376 4.69 25.38 -15.84
C PRO A 376 3.70 24.24 -15.56
N LEU A 377 3.63 23.78 -14.30
CA LEU A 377 2.68 22.75 -13.89
C LEU A 377 1.22 23.22 -13.98
N TRP A 378 0.97 24.54 -13.88
CA TRP A 378 -0.36 25.13 -14.04
C TRP A 378 -0.99 24.77 -15.40
N ASP A 379 -0.22 24.93 -16.48
CA ASP A 379 -0.69 24.67 -17.84
C ASP A 379 -1.00 23.18 -18.04
N THR A 380 -0.24 22.31 -17.37
CA THR A 380 -0.53 20.86 -17.35
C THR A 380 -1.91 20.61 -16.74
N PHE A 381 -2.21 21.19 -15.57
CA PHE A 381 -3.51 21.03 -14.92
C PHE A 381 -4.67 21.57 -15.76
N ALA A 382 -4.51 22.78 -16.31
CA ALA A 382 -5.52 23.37 -17.19
C ALA A 382 -5.83 22.48 -18.40
N LEU A 383 -4.83 21.75 -18.92
CA LEU A 383 -4.99 20.79 -20.00
C LEU A 383 -5.68 19.49 -19.53
N VAL A 384 -5.17 18.81 -18.49
CA VAL A 384 -5.73 17.50 -18.09
C VAL A 384 -7.11 17.60 -17.47
N ASN A 385 -7.46 18.68 -16.78
CA ASN A 385 -8.79 18.84 -16.20
C ASN A 385 -9.87 19.05 -17.28
N ARG A 386 -9.51 19.71 -18.39
CA ARG A 386 -10.44 20.01 -19.50
C ARG A 386 -10.48 18.93 -20.58
N SER A 387 -9.47 18.07 -20.65
CA SER A 387 -9.38 17.04 -21.69
C SER A 387 -10.06 15.73 -21.26
N PRO A 388 -10.97 15.18 -22.06
CA PRO A 388 -11.39 13.78 -21.93
C PRO A 388 -10.27 12.90 -22.50
N THR A 389 -9.14 12.78 -21.79
CA THR A 389 -8.04 11.97 -22.32
C THR A 389 -8.42 10.50 -22.29
N GLU A 390 -8.45 9.87 -23.46
CA GLU A 390 -8.62 8.41 -23.60
C GLU A 390 -7.52 7.70 -22.80
N LEU A 391 -7.91 6.63 -22.10
CA LEU A 391 -6.95 5.74 -21.46
C LEU A 391 -5.93 5.28 -22.52
N ALA A 392 -4.65 5.57 -22.30
CA ALA A 392 -3.62 4.76 -22.91
C ALA A 392 -3.85 3.33 -22.40
N ALA A 393 -4.38 2.47 -23.28
CA ALA A 393 -4.68 1.09 -22.97
C ALA A 393 -3.46 0.49 -22.26
N ARG A 394 -3.63 0.05 -21.00
CA ARG A 394 -2.61 -0.72 -20.30
C ARG A 394 -2.23 -1.86 -21.24
N ARG A 395 -1.00 -1.85 -21.76
CA ARG A 395 -0.45 -2.99 -22.49
C ARG A 395 -0.42 -4.14 -21.51
N SER A 396 -1.43 -4.99 -21.55
CA SER A 396 -1.39 -6.27 -20.87
C SER A 396 -0.19 -6.99 -21.43
N LEU A 397 0.77 -7.31 -20.57
CA LEU A 397 1.77 -8.31 -20.92
C LEU A 397 1.00 -9.56 -21.37
N PRO A 398 1.35 -10.20 -22.50
CA PRO A 398 0.67 -11.41 -22.96
C PRO A 398 0.97 -12.55 -21.98
N LEU A 399 0.23 -12.58 -20.87
CA LEU A 399 0.33 -13.57 -19.80
C LEU A 399 0.19 -14.98 -20.37
N TRP A 400 -0.72 -15.13 -21.33
CA TRP A 400 -0.96 -16.38 -22.06
C TRP A 400 0.26 -16.88 -22.82
N GLY A 401 1.05 -15.99 -23.43
CA GLY A 401 2.28 -16.37 -24.11
C GLY A 401 3.32 -16.92 -23.12
N ARG A 402 3.48 -16.27 -21.97
CA ARG A 402 4.40 -16.74 -20.92
C ARG A 402 3.92 -18.06 -20.30
N LEU A 403 2.64 -18.18 -19.96
CA LEU A 403 2.04 -19.40 -19.43
C LEU A 403 2.23 -20.59 -20.37
N PHE A 404 1.99 -20.40 -21.67
CA PHE A 404 2.19 -21.42 -22.68
C PHE A 404 3.65 -21.87 -22.78
N LEU A 405 4.60 -20.93 -22.77
CA LEU A 405 6.03 -21.23 -22.81
C LEU A 405 6.49 -21.98 -21.54
N TRP A 406 6.01 -21.60 -20.36
CA TRP A 406 6.32 -22.33 -19.13
C TRP A 406 5.73 -23.74 -19.14
N ALA A 407 4.49 -23.91 -19.61
CA ALA A 407 3.86 -25.22 -19.73
C ALA A 407 4.65 -26.14 -20.68
N LEU A 408 5.07 -25.63 -21.83
CA LEU A 408 5.95 -26.36 -22.77
C LEU A 408 7.31 -26.70 -22.14
N ALA A 409 7.92 -25.75 -21.44
CA ALA A 409 9.20 -25.98 -20.76
C ALA A 409 9.08 -27.06 -19.68
N LEU A 410 8.04 -27.00 -18.83
CA LEU A 410 7.77 -28.00 -17.80
C LEU A 410 7.51 -29.38 -18.40
N LEU A 411 6.70 -29.47 -19.46
CA LEU A 411 6.47 -30.73 -20.19
C LEU A 411 7.79 -31.30 -20.73
N GLY A 412 8.61 -30.46 -21.35
CA GLY A 412 9.93 -30.83 -21.85
C GLY A 412 10.88 -31.31 -20.74
N ILE A 413 10.89 -30.62 -19.60
CA ILE A 413 11.70 -30.97 -18.42
C ILE A 413 11.27 -32.33 -17.86
N VAL A 414 9.96 -32.54 -17.66
CA VAL A 414 9.43 -33.81 -17.13
C VAL A 414 9.74 -34.96 -18.09
N TRP A 415 9.47 -34.77 -19.39
CA TRP A 415 9.71 -35.80 -20.40
C TRP A 415 11.19 -36.15 -20.52
N ARG A 416 12.07 -35.15 -20.66
CA ARG A 416 13.52 -35.37 -20.76
C ARG A 416 14.12 -35.88 -19.45
N GLY A 417 13.57 -35.46 -18.31
CA GLY A 417 13.96 -35.92 -16.99
C GLY A 417 13.67 -37.39 -16.80
N TRP A 418 12.48 -37.84 -17.19
CA TRP A 418 12.11 -39.25 -17.21
C TRP A 418 13.06 -40.10 -18.06
N GLN A 419 13.37 -39.64 -19.28
CA GLN A 419 14.30 -40.34 -20.17
C GLN A 419 15.73 -40.39 -19.61
N ALA A 420 16.21 -39.28 -19.03
CA ALA A 420 17.53 -39.23 -18.42
C ALA A 420 17.61 -40.10 -17.15
N ALA A 421 16.55 -40.16 -16.33
CA ALA A 421 16.46 -41.03 -15.17
C ALA A 421 16.52 -42.51 -15.56
N LYS A 422 15.80 -42.90 -16.61
CA LYS A 422 15.88 -44.25 -17.21
C LYS A 422 17.30 -44.57 -17.68
N ALA A 423 17.92 -43.65 -18.43
CA ALA A 423 19.28 -43.82 -18.95
C ALA A 423 20.35 -43.89 -17.84
N ALA A 424 20.15 -43.19 -16.72
CA ALA A 424 20.99 -43.26 -15.52
C ALA A 424 20.80 -44.57 -14.74
N ARG A 425 19.92 -45.48 -15.20
CA ARG A 425 19.53 -46.72 -14.51
C ARG A 425 18.96 -46.45 -13.10
N ALA A 426 18.22 -45.36 -12.94
CA ALA A 426 17.54 -45.04 -11.68
C ALA A 426 16.54 -46.13 -11.26
N GLU A 427 16.05 -46.95 -12.18
CA GLU A 427 15.15 -48.08 -11.90
C GLU A 427 15.75 -49.13 -10.94
N GLY A 428 17.09 -49.25 -10.89
CA GLY A 428 17.80 -50.14 -9.95
C GLY A 428 18.34 -49.44 -8.70
N TRP A 429 18.09 -48.14 -8.54
CA TRP A 429 18.59 -47.35 -7.40
C TRP A 429 18.13 -47.89 -6.04
N PRO A 430 16.83 -48.22 -5.82
CA PRO A 430 16.37 -48.75 -4.54
C PRO A 430 17.18 -49.96 -4.07
N ALA A 431 17.42 -50.92 -4.97
CA ALA A 431 18.19 -52.11 -4.68
C ALA A 431 19.70 -51.84 -4.46
N ARG A 432 20.25 -50.77 -5.02
CA ARG A 432 21.64 -50.35 -4.77
C ARG A 432 21.77 -49.64 -3.44
N PHE A 433 20.83 -48.76 -3.13
CA PHE A 433 20.80 -47.99 -1.89
C PHE A 433 20.63 -48.93 -0.68
N THR A 434 19.69 -49.89 -0.74
CA THR A 434 19.46 -50.85 0.35
C THR A 434 20.67 -51.75 0.64
N ARG A 435 21.51 -52.03 -0.37
CA ARG A 435 22.76 -52.81 -0.26
C ARG A 435 23.93 -52.02 0.34
N LEU A 436 23.81 -50.70 0.49
CA LEU A 436 24.86 -49.90 1.13
C LEU A 436 24.98 -50.27 2.61
N PRO A 437 26.20 -50.22 3.17
CA PRO A 437 26.40 -50.36 4.61
C PRO A 437 25.53 -49.36 5.39
N LEU A 438 25.06 -49.78 6.57
CA LEU A 438 24.19 -48.94 7.42
C LEU A 438 24.81 -47.57 7.69
N TRP A 439 26.11 -47.51 7.98
CA TRP A 439 26.82 -46.24 8.25
C TRP A 439 26.76 -45.27 7.06
N THR A 440 26.85 -45.77 5.82
CA THR A 440 26.79 -44.95 4.61
C THR A 440 25.39 -44.38 4.41
N LYS A 441 24.35 -45.18 4.66
CA LYS A 441 22.95 -44.73 4.62
C LYS A 441 22.68 -43.69 5.71
N SER A 442 23.13 -43.92 6.93
CA SER A 442 23.02 -42.97 8.04
C SER A 442 23.73 -41.65 7.72
N ALA A 443 24.96 -41.69 7.18
CA ALA A 443 25.69 -40.50 6.78
C ALA A 443 24.96 -39.71 5.68
N ALA A 444 24.35 -40.39 4.70
CA ALA A 444 23.56 -39.76 3.65
C ALA A 444 22.31 -39.05 4.20
N TRP A 445 21.59 -39.68 5.14
CA TRP A 445 20.45 -39.07 5.84
C TRP A 445 20.85 -37.86 6.69
N VAL A 446 21.95 -37.98 7.45
CA VAL A 446 22.48 -36.86 8.27
C VAL A 446 22.90 -35.69 7.39
N LEU A 447 23.63 -35.94 6.29
CA LEU A 447 24.02 -34.91 5.35
C LEU A 447 22.79 -34.22 4.73
N LEU A 448 21.79 -35.00 4.31
CA LEU A 448 20.55 -34.47 3.76
C LEU A 448 19.81 -33.59 4.79
N ALA A 449 19.72 -34.03 6.04
CA ALA A 449 19.11 -33.25 7.11
C ALA A 449 19.87 -31.94 7.40
N LEU A 450 21.21 -31.99 7.42
CA LEU A 450 22.05 -30.80 7.59
C LEU A 450 21.87 -29.79 6.44
N VAL A 451 21.94 -30.27 5.19
CA VAL A 451 21.74 -29.41 4.01
C VAL A 451 20.33 -28.80 4.04
N TYR A 452 19.31 -29.59 4.35
CA TYR A 452 17.94 -29.12 4.47
C TYR A 452 17.77 -28.05 5.57
N TYR A 453 18.40 -28.25 6.73
CA TYR A 453 18.35 -27.32 7.86
C TYR A 453 18.92 -25.95 7.49
N PHE A 454 20.07 -25.92 6.81
CA PHE A 454 20.71 -24.66 6.36
C PHE A 454 20.16 -24.10 5.05
N ALA A 455 19.39 -24.87 4.28
CA ALA A 455 18.84 -24.42 3.01
C ALA A 455 17.81 -23.29 3.23
N THR A 456 18.12 -22.07 2.80
CA THR A 456 17.18 -20.93 2.79
C THR A 456 16.55 -20.70 1.41
N TRP A 457 17.09 -21.35 0.37
CA TRP A 457 16.64 -21.22 -1.00
C TRP A 457 15.59 -22.30 -1.34
N PRO A 458 14.34 -21.92 -1.70
CA PRO A 458 13.25 -22.88 -1.92
C PRO A 458 13.54 -24.00 -2.91
N PRO A 459 14.27 -23.78 -4.02
CA PRO A 459 14.68 -24.87 -4.88
C PRO A 459 15.60 -25.88 -4.18
N LEU A 460 16.64 -25.46 -3.45
CA LEU A 460 17.48 -26.40 -2.68
C LEU A 460 16.66 -27.22 -1.67
N ILE A 461 15.66 -26.60 -1.04
CA ILE A 461 14.70 -27.30 -0.18
C ILE A 461 13.94 -28.36 -0.98
N GLY A 462 13.42 -28.02 -2.15
CA GLY A 462 12.74 -28.95 -3.05
C GLY A 462 13.63 -30.12 -3.50
N LEU A 463 14.92 -29.87 -3.78
CA LEU A 463 15.89 -30.93 -4.07
C LEU A 463 16.08 -31.87 -2.88
N CYS A 464 16.18 -31.32 -1.66
CA CYS A 464 16.28 -32.13 -0.46
C CYS A 464 15.04 -33.02 -0.29
N TRP A 465 13.84 -32.49 -0.54
CA TRP A 465 12.61 -33.28 -0.51
C TRP A 465 12.57 -34.38 -1.58
N LEU A 466 13.06 -34.09 -2.79
CA LEU A 466 13.17 -35.10 -3.85
C LEU A 466 14.13 -36.22 -3.46
N ILE A 467 15.30 -35.88 -2.91
CA ILE A 467 16.28 -36.87 -2.44
C ILE A 467 15.73 -37.67 -1.26
N ALA A 468 15.05 -37.01 -0.32
CA ALA A 468 14.37 -37.67 0.79
C ALA A 468 13.33 -38.66 0.28
N ALA A 469 12.46 -38.26 -0.66
CA ALA A 469 11.48 -39.13 -1.30
C ALA A 469 12.15 -40.36 -1.95
N LEU A 470 13.29 -40.17 -2.64
CA LEU A 470 14.05 -41.28 -3.21
C LEU A 470 14.59 -42.24 -2.13
N PHE A 471 15.08 -41.74 -1.00
CA PHE A 471 15.51 -42.60 0.11
C PHE A 471 14.32 -43.35 0.74
N LEU A 472 13.19 -42.67 0.93
CA LEU A 472 11.95 -43.26 1.48
C LEU A 472 11.39 -44.36 0.59
N THR A 473 11.40 -44.17 -0.73
CA THR A 473 10.96 -45.22 -1.68
C THR A 473 11.89 -46.43 -1.70
N ALA A 474 13.17 -46.26 -1.35
CA ALA A 474 14.11 -47.36 -1.24
C ALA A 474 13.94 -48.16 0.07
N GLU A 475 13.57 -47.48 1.16
CA GLU A 475 13.39 -48.09 2.49
C GLU A 475 12.07 -47.60 3.14
N PRO A 476 10.90 -48.11 2.70
CA PRO A 476 9.59 -47.59 3.10
C PRO A 476 9.32 -47.71 4.60
N LEU A 477 9.90 -48.73 5.27
CA LEU A 477 9.80 -48.89 6.72
C LEU A 477 10.50 -47.75 7.48
N LEU A 478 11.69 -47.33 7.05
CA LEU A 478 12.35 -46.14 7.62
C LEU A 478 11.53 -44.89 7.37
N GLY A 479 10.82 -44.83 6.25
CA GLY A 479 9.92 -43.72 5.97
C GLY A 479 8.72 -43.65 6.90
N LEU A 480 8.08 -44.78 7.18
CA LEU A 480 7.00 -44.85 8.16
C LEU A 480 7.50 -44.45 9.56
N VAL A 481 8.70 -44.89 9.94
CA VAL A 481 9.34 -44.50 11.22
C VAL A 481 9.64 -43.00 11.24
N ALA A 482 10.23 -42.45 10.18
CA ALA A 482 10.55 -41.02 10.08
C ALA A 482 9.28 -40.16 10.12
N VAL A 483 8.22 -40.55 9.40
CA VAL A 483 6.91 -39.87 9.47
C VAL A 483 6.36 -39.94 10.89
N GLY A 484 6.37 -41.12 11.54
CA GLY A 484 5.92 -41.26 12.92
C GLY A 484 6.69 -40.38 13.92
N LEU A 485 8.01 -40.23 13.74
CA LEU A 485 8.87 -39.39 14.57
C LEU A 485 8.69 -37.89 14.30
N LEU A 486 8.41 -37.50 13.05
CA LEU A 486 8.34 -36.09 12.62
C LEU A 486 6.92 -35.52 12.66
N LEU A 487 5.87 -36.37 12.63
CA LEU A 487 4.47 -35.95 12.65
C LEU A 487 4.12 -35.02 13.84
N PRO A 488 4.63 -35.25 15.07
CA PRO A 488 4.42 -34.33 16.19
C PRO A 488 5.00 -32.93 15.96
N PHE A 489 5.98 -32.79 15.08
CA PHE A 489 6.73 -31.56 14.80
C PHE A 489 6.36 -30.91 13.46
N HIS A 490 5.25 -31.31 12.83
CA HIS A 490 4.87 -30.79 11.51
C HIS A 490 4.67 -29.26 11.44
N TYR A 491 4.44 -28.60 12.58
CA TYR A 491 4.39 -27.13 12.69
C TYR A 491 5.76 -26.48 12.95
N GLN A 492 6.80 -27.24 13.30
CA GLN A 492 8.13 -26.73 13.66
C GLN A 492 9.15 -27.08 12.57
N HIS A 493 9.05 -26.38 11.44
CA HIS A 493 9.74 -26.82 10.22
C HIS A 493 11.28 -26.60 10.25
N LYS A 494 11.78 -25.67 11.10
CA LYS A 494 13.21 -25.32 11.30
C LYS A 494 13.49 -24.68 12.67
N GLU A 495 12.57 -24.80 13.62
CA GLU A 495 12.61 -24.03 14.87
C GLU A 495 13.43 -24.68 16.01
N LEU A 496 14.06 -25.82 15.73
CA LEU A 496 15.02 -26.43 16.65
C LEU A 496 16.25 -25.51 16.77
N GLN A 497 16.30 -24.70 17.82
CA GLN A 497 17.47 -23.88 18.16
C GLN A 497 18.65 -24.76 18.60
N LEU A 498 19.23 -25.53 17.67
CA LEU A 498 20.42 -26.36 17.90
C LEU A 498 21.62 -25.55 18.39
N VAL A 499 21.67 -24.25 18.07
CA VAL A 499 22.76 -23.34 18.45
C VAL A 499 22.69 -22.96 19.95
N GLY A 500 21.52 -22.97 20.58
CA GLY A 500 21.38 -22.67 22.01
C GLY A 500 21.78 -23.82 22.93
N ALA A 501 21.70 -25.07 22.45
CA ALA A 501 21.96 -26.27 23.26
C ALA A 501 23.40 -26.79 23.20
N LEU A 502 24.19 -26.36 22.19
CA LEU A 502 25.61 -26.73 22.04
C LEU A 502 26.58 -25.68 22.60
N LEU A 503 26.07 -24.48 22.94
CA LEU A 503 26.83 -23.36 23.51
C LEU A 503 26.42 -23.04 24.97
N ALA A 504 25.65 -23.93 25.61
CA ALA A 504 25.30 -23.87 27.02
C ALA A 504 26.12 -24.86 27.83
#